data_AF-A0AAD4HJQ7-F1
#
_entry.id   AF-A0AAD4HJQ7-F1
#
_cell.length_a   1.000
_cell.length_b   1.000
_cell.length_c   1.000
_cell.angle_alpha   90.00
_cell.angle_beta   90.00
_cell.angle_gamma   90.00
#
_symmetry.space_group_name_H-M   'P 1'
#
loop_
_entity.id
_entity.type
_entity.pdbx_description
1 polymer ?
#
loop_
_entity_poly.entity_id
_entity_poly.type
_entity_poly.pdbx_seq_one_letter_code
_entity_poly.pdbx_strand_id
1 'polypeptide(L)'
;MALFNGVHYALSSSIQAGRHKELSALLDLHGATSAPPHTHIIALAGSHIEGEYEGSLHVVSDMWYEGIDGQYVSERYYSPDPIMIFSGVVACATDLSQWDLEVLSAGITSLGGQWRTALTRDVTHLFALHKQSNKYQTAMYFAPYTGMFILTPHWFDDSVQLGCRISEIPYLWPDPEVLAR
;
A
#
# COMPACT_ATOMS: atom_id res chain seq x y z
N MET A 1 -15.24 -16.26 -7.02
CA MET A 1 -15.29 -16.29 -5.53
C MET A 1 -15.40 -14.86 -5.06
N ALA A 2 -16.27 -14.57 -4.10
CA ALA A 2 -16.31 -13.25 -3.47
C ALA A 2 -15.03 -13.05 -2.65
N LEU A 3 -14.39 -11.89 -2.80
CA LEU A 3 -13.08 -11.58 -2.22
C LEU A 3 -13.16 -11.34 -0.72
N PHE A 4 -14.29 -10.80 -0.26
CA PHE A 4 -14.54 -10.44 1.14
C PHE A 4 -15.60 -11.31 1.81
N ASN A 5 -15.62 -12.60 1.48
CA ASN A 5 -16.59 -13.51 2.09
C ASN A 5 -16.42 -13.55 3.61
N GLY A 6 -17.48 -13.22 4.35
CA GLY A 6 -17.46 -13.15 5.82
C GLY A 6 -16.94 -11.83 6.40
N VAL A 7 -16.67 -10.83 5.57
CA VAL A 7 -16.33 -9.48 6.04
C VAL A 7 -17.61 -8.69 6.31
N HIS A 8 -17.84 -8.41 7.58
CA HIS A 8 -18.87 -7.48 8.06
C HIS A 8 -18.19 -6.15 8.43
N TYR A 9 -18.37 -5.08 7.67
CA TYR A 9 -17.63 -3.84 7.81
C TYR A 9 -18.46 -2.70 8.42
N ALA A 10 -17.81 -1.85 9.20
CA ALA A 10 -18.28 -0.52 9.56
C ALA A 10 -17.34 0.53 8.95
N LEU A 11 -17.86 1.70 8.62
CA LEU A 11 -17.06 2.84 8.18
C LEU A 11 -16.82 3.79 9.36
N SER A 12 -15.57 4.16 9.58
CA SER A 12 -15.15 5.14 10.58
C SER A 12 -15.66 6.54 10.25
N SER A 13 -15.78 7.38 11.28
CA SER A 13 -16.11 8.80 11.13
C SER A 13 -15.05 9.61 10.38
N SER A 14 -13.83 9.07 10.26
CA SER A 14 -12.72 9.63 9.49
C SER A 14 -12.98 9.68 7.98
N ILE A 15 -13.87 8.83 7.45
CA ILE A 15 -14.19 8.81 6.03
C ILE A 15 -15.22 9.90 5.73
N GLN A 16 -15.02 10.66 4.65
CA GLN A 16 -15.96 11.71 4.25
C GLN A 16 -17.26 11.12 3.70
N ALA A 17 -18.40 11.76 3.99
CA ALA A 17 -19.73 11.29 3.57
C ALA A 17 -19.85 11.03 2.05
N GLY A 18 -19.16 11.81 1.22
CA GLY A 18 -19.14 11.59 -0.23
C GLY A 18 -18.48 10.26 -0.63
N ARG A 19 -17.43 9.85 0.07
CA ARG A 19 -16.67 8.62 -0.18
C ARG A 19 -17.33 7.38 0.43
N HIS A 20 -18.19 7.54 1.44
CA HIS A 20 -18.92 6.41 2.05
C HIS A 20 -19.67 5.57 1.02
N LYS A 21 -20.41 6.24 0.12
CA LYS A 21 -21.27 5.55 -0.85
C LYS A 21 -20.44 4.76 -1.86
N GLU A 22 -19.34 5.34 -2.33
CA GLU A 22 -18.42 4.71 -3.27
C GLU A 22 -17.75 3.49 -2.63
N LEU A 23 -17.18 3.67 -1.45
CA LEU A 23 -16.47 2.62 -0.73
C LEU A 23 -17.41 1.46 -0.35
N SER A 24 -18.61 1.77 0.16
CA SER A 24 -19.63 0.75 0.42
C SER A 24 -20.01 -0.02 -0.84
N ALA A 25 -20.23 0.66 -1.96
CA ALA A 25 -20.56 0.00 -3.23
C ALA A 25 -19.45 -0.95 -3.69
N LEU A 26 -18.17 -0.57 -3.53
CA LEU A 26 -17.02 -1.42 -3.86
C LEU A 26 -16.91 -2.64 -2.93
N LEU A 27 -17.05 -2.44 -1.62
CA LEU A 27 -16.99 -3.52 -0.63
C LEU A 27 -18.12 -4.53 -0.81
N ASP A 28 -19.35 -4.04 -1.01
CA ASP A 28 -20.54 -4.85 -1.25
C ASP A 28 -20.40 -5.63 -2.56
N LEU A 29 -19.89 -5.00 -3.63
CA LEU A 29 -19.61 -5.65 -4.91
C LEU A 29 -18.63 -6.83 -4.76
N HIS A 30 -17.68 -6.73 -3.84
CA HIS A 30 -16.70 -7.77 -3.55
C HIS A 30 -17.13 -8.76 -2.45
N GLY A 31 -18.38 -8.66 -1.99
CA GLY A 31 -19.05 -9.61 -1.10
C GLY A 31 -18.89 -9.35 0.39
N ALA A 32 -18.41 -8.16 0.77
CA ALA A 32 -18.52 -7.68 2.14
C ALA A 32 -19.96 -7.22 2.44
N THR A 33 -20.28 -7.00 3.70
CA THR A 33 -21.59 -6.47 4.11
C THR A 33 -21.48 -5.47 5.25
N SER A 34 -22.35 -4.46 5.29
CA SER A 34 -22.47 -3.54 6.42
C SER A 34 -23.38 -4.07 7.55
N ALA A 35 -23.83 -5.32 7.45
CA ALA A 35 -24.69 -5.92 8.47
C ALA A 35 -23.91 -6.30 9.73
N PRO A 36 -24.43 -6.05 10.96
CA PRO A 36 -23.80 -6.50 12.19
C PRO A 36 -23.96 -8.04 12.39
N PRO A 37 -23.14 -8.66 13.26
CA PRO A 37 -22.05 -8.06 14.03
C PRO A 37 -20.83 -7.72 13.15
N HIS A 38 -20.23 -6.55 13.37
CA HIS A 38 -19.07 -6.11 12.59
C HIS A 38 -17.83 -6.92 12.96
N THR A 39 -16.97 -7.12 11.95
CA THR A 39 -15.67 -7.79 12.04
C THR A 39 -14.54 -6.82 11.69
N HIS A 40 -14.82 -5.82 10.86
CA HIS A 40 -13.84 -4.85 10.38
C HIS A 40 -14.36 -3.42 10.57
N ILE A 41 -13.46 -2.49 10.85
CA ILE A 41 -13.69 -1.05 10.73
C ILE A 41 -12.74 -0.50 9.68
N ILE A 42 -13.30 0.23 8.72
CA ILE A 42 -12.54 0.83 7.62
C ILE A 42 -12.42 2.33 7.90
N ALA A 43 -11.20 2.83 7.91
CA ALA A 43 -10.86 4.21 8.24
C ALA A 43 -10.01 4.87 7.16
N LEU A 44 -10.00 6.19 7.13
CA LEU A 44 -9.13 6.93 6.21
C LEU A 44 -7.65 6.62 6.52
N ALA A 45 -6.85 6.31 5.50
CA ALA A 45 -5.41 6.16 5.67
C ALA A 45 -4.79 7.42 6.33
N GLY A 46 -3.97 7.21 7.36
CA GLY A 46 -3.37 8.29 8.14
C GLY A 46 -4.28 8.91 9.20
N SER A 47 -5.42 8.29 9.52
CA SER A 47 -6.33 8.78 10.56
C SER A 47 -6.14 8.05 11.90
N HIS A 48 -6.29 8.81 12.99
CA HIS A 48 -6.39 8.25 14.34
C HIS A 48 -7.87 7.98 14.64
N ILE A 49 -8.21 6.71 14.89
CA ILE A 49 -9.60 6.29 15.15
C ILE A 49 -9.78 5.65 16.54
N GLU A 50 -8.90 6.03 17.49
CA GLU A 50 -8.96 5.52 18.86
C GLU A 50 -10.33 5.82 19.50
N GLY A 51 -10.96 4.79 20.06
CA GLY A 51 -12.25 4.92 20.75
C GLY A 51 -13.48 4.94 19.84
N GLU A 52 -13.33 4.81 18.51
CA GLU A 52 -14.49 4.66 17.61
C GLU A 52 -15.10 3.25 17.62
N TYR A 53 -14.37 2.27 18.15
CA TYR A 53 -14.80 0.87 18.20
C TYR A 53 -14.45 0.21 19.53
N GLU A 54 -15.25 -0.78 19.90
CA GLU A 54 -15.02 -1.62 21.08
C GLU A 54 -14.75 -3.07 20.65
N GLY A 55 -13.82 -3.74 21.35
CA GLY A 55 -13.54 -5.17 21.13
C GLY A 55 -12.49 -5.44 20.05
N SER A 56 -12.53 -6.64 19.47
CA SER A 56 -11.48 -7.21 18.60
C SER A 56 -11.77 -7.00 17.10
N LEU A 57 -12.18 -5.80 16.69
CA LEU A 57 -12.38 -5.50 15.27
C LEU A 57 -11.05 -5.38 14.54
N HIS A 58 -11.00 -5.84 13.30
CA HIS A 58 -9.88 -5.57 12.40
C HIS A 58 -9.99 -4.15 11.87
N VAL A 59 -8.99 -3.33 12.20
CA VAL A 59 -8.91 -1.93 11.77
C VAL A 59 -8.10 -1.87 10.47
N VAL A 60 -8.71 -1.38 9.40
CA VAL A 60 -8.07 -1.29 8.08
C VAL A 60 -8.25 0.09 7.45
N SER A 61 -7.28 0.50 6.64
CA SER A 61 -7.38 1.69 5.83
C SER A 61 -8.36 1.48 4.68
N ASP A 62 -8.97 2.56 4.23
CA ASP A 62 -9.73 2.68 3.01
C ASP A 62 -8.95 2.29 1.75
N MET A 63 -7.62 2.23 1.80
CA MET A 63 -6.79 1.69 0.72
C MET A 63 -6.88 0.17 0.57
N TRP A 64 -7.51 -0.53 1.51
CA TRP A 64 -7.63 -1.99 1.48
C TRP A 64 -8.38 -2.50 0.24
N TYR A 65 -9.27 -1.69 -0.35
CA TYR A 65 -9.92 -2.06 -1.61
C TYR A 65 -9.00 -1.93 -2.84
N GLU A 66 -7.98 -1.07 -2.80
CA GLU A 66 -7.12 -0.83 -3.96
C GLU A 66 -6.17 -2.00 -4.23
N GLY A 67 -5.87 -2.81 -3.21
CA GLY A 67 -5.11 -4.06 -3.37
C GLY A 67 -5.85 -5.16 -4.15
N ILE A 68 -7.12 -4.95 -4.51
CA ILE A 68 -8.01 -5.99 -5.02
C ILE A 68 -8.02 -6.02 -6.55
N ASP A 69 -6.87 -6.28 -7.19
CA ASP A 69 -6.84 -6.72 -8.60
C ASP A 69 -7.31 -8.19 -8.71
N GLY A 70 -8.51 -8.47 -8.20
CA GLY A 70 -9.08 -9.82 -8.13
C GLY A 70 -8.43 -10.76 -7.11
N GLN A 71 -7.56 -10.26 -6.20
CA GLN A 71 -6.93 -11.06 -5.15
C GLN A 71 -7.24 -10.48 -3.76
N TYR A 72 -7.55 -11.36 -2.81
CA TYR A 72 -7.73 -10.95 -1.42
C TYR A 72 -6.36 -10.60 -0.82
N VAL A 73 -6.27 -9.44 -0.19
CA VAL A 73 -5.05 -9.00 0.50
C VAL A 73 -5.34 -8.91 1.99
N SER A 74 -4.42 -9.40 2.81
CA SER A 74 -4.61 -9.48 4.27
C SER A 74 -4.72 -8.09 4.89
N GLU A 75 -5.71 -7.91 5.75
CA GLU A 75 -5.98 -6.68 6.53
C GLU A 75 -4.76 -6.14 7.28
N ARG A 76 -3.85 -7.03 7.71
CA ARG A 76 -2.65 -6.67 8.49
C ARG A 76 -1.70 -5.69 7.77
N TYR A 77 -1.81 -5.58 6.45
CA TYR A 77 -0.94 -4.73 5.63
C TYR A 77 -1.58 -3.41 5.22
N TYR A 78 -2.80 -3.15 5.69
CA TYR A 78 -3.56 -1.94 5.38
C TYR A 78 -3.95 -1.25 6.69
N SER A 79 -2.97 -0.86 7.50
CA SER A 79 -3.24 -0.06 8.70
C SER A 79 -3.63 1.38 8.32
N PRO A 80 -4.66 1.98 8.96
CA PRO A 80 -4.93 3.41 8.84
C PRO A 80 -4.04 4.26 9.75
N ASP A 81 -3.26 3.65 10.65
CA ASP A 81 -2.38 4.36 11.58
C ASP A 81 -1.37 5.26 10.83
N PRO A 82 -1.33 6.57 11.10
CA PRO A 82 -0.40 7.48 10.43
C PRO A 82 1.09 7.16 10.64
N ILE A 83 1.48 6.36 11.63
CA ILE A 83 2.89 5.92 11.75
C ILE A 83 3.23 4.80 10.75
N MET A 84 2.22 4.11 10.20
CA MET A 84 2.40 3.03 9.23
C MET A 84 2.45 3.59 7.81
N ILE A 85 3.46 4.43 7.55
CA ILE A 85 3.55 5.22 6.31
C ILE A 85 3.64 4.37 5.04
N PHE A 86 4.09 3.12 5.13
CA PHE A 86 4.17 2.20 4.00
C PHE A 86 3.04 1.16 3.99
N SER A 87 1.96 1.41 4.73
CA SER A 87 0.70 0.66 4.62
C SER A 87 0.25 0.54 3.16
N GLY A 88 -0.07 -0.68 2.73
CA GLY A 88 -0.43 -1.03 1.36
C GLY A 88 0.75 -1.13 0.37
N VAL A 89 1.98 -0.82 0.78
CA VAL A 89 3.16 -0.94 -0.09
C VAL A 89 3.67 -2.37 -0.11
N VAL A 90 3.80 -2.94 -1.30
CA VAL A 90 4.56 -4.16 -1.57
C VAL A 90 5.79 -3.79 -2.39
N ALA A 91 6.96 -3.84 -1.75
CA ALA A 91 8.22 -3.39 -2.32
C ALA A 91 9.13 -4.55 -2.75
N CYS A 92 9.87 -4.31 -3.81
CA CYS A 92 10.98 -5.14 -4.26
C CYS A 92 12.14 -4.20 -4.67
N ALA A 93 13.33 -4.76 -4.84
CA ALA A 93 14.51 -4.02 -5.29
C ALA A 93 15.28 -4.75 -6.39
N THR A 94 16.02 -3.99 -7.17
CA THR A 94 17.02 -4.48 -8.13
C THR A 94 18.29 -3.67 -8.07
N ASP A 95 19.42 -4.33 -8.30
CA ASP A 95 20.74 -3.72 -8.43
C ASP A 95 21.19 -2.87 -7.23
N LEU A 96 20.74 -3.24 -6.04
CA LEU A 96 21.13 -2.63 -4.77
C LEU A 96 22.13 -3.52 -4.03
N SER A 97 23.00 -2.91 -3.22
CA SER A 97 23.93 -3.67 -2.38
C SER A 97 23.16 -4.47 -1.32
N GLN A 98 23.75 -5.53 -0.78
CA GLN A 98 23.10 -6.31 0.27
C GLN A 98 22.73 -5.45 1.49
N TRP A 99 23.58 -4.48 1.84
CA TRP A 99 23.33 -3.58 2.96
C TRP A 99 22.14 -2.65 2.70
N ASP A 100 22.04 -2.07 1.50
CA ASP A 100 20.90 -1.23 1.13
C ASP A 100 19.59 -2.03 1.10
N LEU A 101 19.65 -3.28 0.63
CA LEU A 101 18.49 -4.20 0.64
C LEU A 101 18.02 -4.48 2.07
N GLU A 102 18.94 -4.70 3.01
CA GLU A 102 18.61 -4.92 4.42
C GLU A 102 17.95 -3.67 5.03
N VAL A 103 18.49 -2.48 4.77
CA VAL A 103 17.92 -1.21 5.27
C VAL A 103 16.52 -0.96 4.70
N LEU A 104 16.35 -1.05 3.38
CA LEU A 104 15.06 -0.84 2.72
C LEU A 104 14.02 -1.87 3.17
N SER A 105 14.38 -3.15 3.18
CA SER A 105 13.44 -4.21 3.57
C SER A 105 13.00 -4.09 5.02
N ALA A 106 13.93 -3.76 5.93
CA ALA A 106 13.61 -3.53 7.33
C ALA A 106 12.71 -2.31 7.52
N GLY A 107 13.04 -1.18 6.89
CA GLY A 107 12.27 0.06 7.01
C GLY A 107 10.87 -0.03 6.39
N ILE A 108 10.75 -0.62 5.20
CA ILE A 108 9.44 -0.86 4.57
C ILE A 108 8.58 -1.72 5.48
N THR A 109 9.12 -2.83 6.00
CA THR A 109 8.36 -3.78 6.82
C THR A 109 7.99 -3.20 8.19
N SER A 110 8.89 -2.46 8.83
CA SER A 110 8.63 -1.87 10.17
C SER A 110 7.59 -0.76 10.15
N LEU A 111 7.37 -0.12 9.00
CA LEU A 111 6.41 0.97 8.81
C LEU A 111 5.16 0.52 8.03
N GLY A 112 4.81 -0.77 8.11
CA GLY A 112 3.53 -1.31 7.66
C GLY A 112 3.49 -1.84 6.23
N GLY A 113 4.60 -1.77 5.50
CA GLY A 113 4.74 -2.33 4.16
C GLY A 113 5.15 -3.80 4.13
N GLN A 114 5.35 -4.30 2.92
CA GLN A 114 5.76 -5.67 2.64
C GLN A 114 6.99 -5.69 1.73
N TRP A 115 7.85 -6.68 1.92
CA TRP A 115 9.01 -6.90 1.07
C TRP A 115 8.91 -8.20 0.27
N ARG A 116 9.35 -8.18 -0.99
CA ARG A 116 9.48 -9.34 -1.87
C ARG A 116 10.91 -9.42 -2.39
N THR A 117 11.51 -10.60 -2.35
CA THR A 117 12.84 -10.85 -2.93
C THR A 117 12.78 -10.92 -4.46
N ALA A 118 11.67 -11.40 -5.01
CA ALA A 118 11.39 -11.50 -6.44
C ALA A 118 10.38 -10.44 -6.90
N LEU A 119 10.42 -10.11 -8.20
CA LEU A 119 9.39 -9.28 -8.82
C LEU A 119 8.16 -10.13 -9.11
N THR A 120 7.15 -10.04 -8.24
CA THR A 120 5.87 -10.74 -8.35
C THR A 120 4.76 -9.77 -8.78
N ARG A 121 3.60 -10.28 -9.20
CA ARG A 121 2.49 -9.46 -9.72
C ARG A 121 1.93 -8.47 -8.69
N ASP A 122 2.02 -8.79 -7.40
CA ASP A 122 1.57 -7.97 -6.29
C ASP A 122 2.55 -6.84 -5.92
N VAL A 123 3.73 -6.77 -6.55
CA VAL A 123 4.69 -5.68 -6.30
C VAL A 123 4.13 -4.36 -6.83
N THR A 124 4.05 -3.39 -5.93
CA THR A 124 3.58 -2.02 -6.18
C THR A 124 4.72 -1.04 -6.38
N HIS A 125 5.87 -1.29 -5.73
CA HIS A 125 7.04 -0.42 -5.75
C HIS A 125 8.29 -1.24 -6.05
N LEU A 126 8.98 -0.94 -7.14
CA LEU A 126 10.31 -1.47 -7.43
C LEU A 126 11.36 -0.38 -7.23
N PHE A 127 12.24 -0.57 -6.25
CA PHE A 127 13.43 0.26 -6.08
C PHE A 127 14.51 -0.15 -7.08
N ALA A 128 15.01 0.81 -7.86
CA ALA A 128 16.06 0.61 -8.84
C ALA A 128 17.08 1.76 -8.81
N LEU A 129 18.37 1.43 -8.89
CA LEU A 129 19.46 2.42 -9.04
C LEU A 129 19.74 2.78 -10.50
N HIS A 130 19.47 1.87 -11.44
CA HIS A 130 19.80 2.08 -12.84
C HIS A 130 18.90 1.26 -13.79
N LYS A 131 18.85 1.70 -15.05
CA LYS A 131 17.94 1.18 -16.10
C LYS A 131 18.31 -0.19 -16.68
N GLN A 132 19.35 -0.85 -16.18
CA GLN A 132 20.06 -1.90 -16.93
C GLN A 132 19.62 -3.33 -16.58
N SER A 133 18.98 -3.57 -15.44
CA SER A 133 18.60 -4.94 -15.08
C SER A 133 17.38 -5.47 -15.82
N ASN A 134 17.33 -6.79 -15.94
CA ASN A 134 16.17 -7.52 -16.43
C ASN A 134 14.92 -7.23 -15.58
N LYS A 135 15.08 -7.09 -14.24
CA LYS A 135 13.99 -6.76 -13.33
C LYS A 135 13.44 -5.36 -13.62
N TYR A 136 14.32 -4.37 -13.83
CA TYR A 136 13.93 -3.02 -14.25
C TYR A 136 13.15 -3.04 -15.58
N GLN A 137 13.69 -3.68 -16.62
CA GLN A 137 13.06 -3.71 -17.94
C GLN A 137 11.68 -4.38 -17.90
N THR A 138 11.57 -5.49 -17.16
CA THR A 138 10.31 -6.21 -16.95
C THR A 138 9.32 -5.33 -16.21
N ALA A 139 9.75 -4.63 -15.17
CA ALA A 139 8.88 -3.74 -14.41
C ALA A 139 8.38 -2.56 -15.25
N MET A 140 9.26 -1.92 -16.02
CA MET A 140 8.87 -0.83 -16.94
C MET A 140 7.86 -1.31 -17.99
N TYR A 141 7.99 -2.54 -18.49
CA TYR A 141 7.04 -3.11 -19.44
C TYR A 141 5.66 -3.33 -18.81
N PHE A 142 5.60 -3.81 -17.57
CA PHE A 142 4.34 -4.15 -16.90
C PHE A 142 3.69 -2.99 -16.15
N ALA A 143 4.41 -1.92 -15.81
CA ALA A 143 3.91 -0.79 -15.04
C ALA A 143 2.60 -0.18 -15.57
N PRO A 144 2.39 0.04 -16.89
CA PRO A 144 1.12 0.56 -17.40
C PRO A 144 -0.09 -0.35 -17.14
N TYR A 145 0.15 -1.64 -16.92
CA TYR A 145 -0.89 -2.65 -16.70
C TYR A 145 -1.12 -2.94 -15.22
N THR A 146 -0.10 -2.76 -14.38
CA THR A 146 -0.17 -3.08 -12.94
C THR A 146 -0.26 -1.85 -12.05
N GLY A 147 0.00 -0.64 -12.58
CA GLY A 147 0.14 0.57 -11.77
C GLY A 147 1.41 0.60 -10.90
N MET A 148 2.37 -0.30 -11.15
CA MET A 148 3.61 -0.37 -10.38
C MET A 148 4.48 0.87 -10.59
N PHE A 149 5.00 1.40 -9.50
CA PHE A 149 5.98 2.48 -9.51
C PHE A 149 7.40 1.92 -9.53
N ILE A 150 8.22 2.39 -10.47
CA ILE A 150 9.66 2.09 -10.52
C ILE A 150 10.38 3.33 -10.07
N LEU A 151 11.04 3.26 -8.90
CA LEU A 151 11.48 4.45 -8.15
C LEU A 151 12.96 4.38 -7.80
N THR A 152 13.56 5.55 -7.59
CA THR A 152 14.86 5.64 -6.91
C THR A 152 14.70 5.43 -5.40
N PRO A 153 15.74 4.95 -4.67
CA PRO A 153 15.69 4.78 -3.22
C PRO A 153 15.39 6.06 -2.43
N HIS A 154 15.67 7.24 -2.98
CA HIS A 154 15.41 8.52 -2.32
C HIS A 154 13.95 8.72 -1.89
N TRP A 155 12.98 8.10 -2.58
CA TRP A 155 11.58 8.16 -2.16
C TRP A 155 11.38 7.56 -0.76
N PHE A 156 12.08 6.46 -0.46
CA PHE A 156 12.05 5.85 0.86
C PHE A 156 12.71 6.76 1.89
N ASP A 157 13.91 7.27 1.59
CA ASP A 157 14.66 8.14 2.51
C ASP A 157 13.84 9.38 2.89
N ASP A 158 13.28 10.06 1.88
CA ASP A 158 12.50 11.28 2.08
C ASP A 158 11.16 10.99 2.78
N SER A 159 10.49 9.88 2.47
CA SER A 159 9.26 9.46 3.18
C SER A 159 9.54 9.19 4.66
N VAL A 160 10.60 8.46 4.96
CA VAL A 160 11.01 8.15 6.34
C VAL A 160 11.41 9.42 7.07
N GLN A 161 12.18 10.31 6.44
CA GLN A 161 12.62 11.56 7.02
C GLN A 161 11.45 12.50 7.36
N LEU A 162 10.44 12.57 6.48
CA LEU A 162 9.25 13.40 6.69
C LEU A 162 8.20 12.75 7.59
N GLY A 163 8.31 11.45 7.85
CA GLY A 163 7.35 10.70 8.66
C GLY A 163 5.99 10.52 7.98
N CYS A 164 5.94 10.56 6.65
CA CYS A 164 4.73 10.31 5.87
C CYS A 164 5.06 9.76 4.48
N ARG A 165 4.10 9.08 3.85
CA ARG A 165 4.24 8.66 2.45
C ARG A 165 4.14 9.89 1.54
N ILE A 166 5.21 10.18 0.82
CA ILE A 166 5.21 11.26 -0.17
C ILE A 166 4.88 10.73 -1.56
N SER A 167 4.60 11.66 -2.48
CA SER A 167 4.36 11.34 -3.89
C SER A 167 5.53 10.59 -4.51
N GLU A 168 5.21 9.51 -5.22
CA GLU A 168 6.15 8.70 -5.98
C GLU A 168 6.70 9.44 -7.20
N ILE A 169 5.92 10.37 -7.77
CA ILE A 169 6.14 10.99 -9.08
C ILE A 169 7.56 11.56 -9.27
N PRO A 170 8.12 12.37 -8.34
CA PRO A 170 9.44 13.00 -8.52
C PRO A 170 10.60 11.99 -8.57
N TYR A 171 10.35 10.74 -8.18
CA TYR A 171 11.35 9.68 -8.04
C TYR A 171 11.23 8.62 -9.13
N LEU A 172 10.27 8.76 -10.05
CA LEU A 172 9.96 7.74 -11.06
C LEU A 172 11.03 7.65 -12.12
N TRP A 173 11.40 6.41 -12.45
CA TRP A 173 12.08 6.10 -13.69
C TRP A 173 11.12 6.23 -14.89
N PRO A 174 11.62 6.56 -16.10
CA PRO A 174 13.02 6.60 -16.50
C PRO A 174 13.75 7.93 -16.23
N ASP A 175 13.07 9.01 -15.87
CA ASP A 175 13.70 10.32 -15.64
C ASP A 175 13.28 10.88 -14.28
N PRO A 176 13.91 10.41 -13.19
CA PRO A 176 13.60 10.87 -11.85
C PRO A 176 14.04 12.33 -11.67
N GLU A 177 13.07 13.22 -11.42
CA GLU A 177 13.29 14.66 -11.21
C GLU A 177 14.30 14.96 -10.10
N VAL A 178 14.32 14.12 -9.06
CA VAL A 178 15.25 14.26 -7.92
C VAL A 178 16.73 14.11 -8.33
N LEU A 179 17.02 13.41 -9.44
CA LEU A 179 18.39 13.23 -9.95
C LEU A 179 18.77 14.24 -11.04
N ALA A 180 17.86 15.11 -11.47
CA ALA A 180 18.08 16.06 -12.56
C ALA A 180 18.87 17.33 -12.13
N ARG A 181 19.58 17.28 -10.99
CA ARG A 181 20.29 18.41 -10.39
C ARG A 181 21.80 18.23 -10.42
#